data_AF-A0A182M6V7-F1
#
_entry.id   AF-A0A182M6V7-F1
#
_cell.length_a   1.000
_cell.length_b   1.000
_cell.length_c   1.000
_cell.angle_alpha   90.00
_cell.angle_beta   90.00
_cell.angle_gamma   90.00
#
_symmetry.space_group_name_H-M   'P 1'
#
loop_
_entity.id
_entity.type
_entity.pdbx_description
1 polymer ?
#
loop_
_entity_poly.entity_id
_entity_poly.type
_entity_poly.pdbx_seq_one_letter_code
_entity_poly.pdbx_strand_id
1 'polypeptide(L)'
;MDRLCASKLTLFLLVGLSMSGHAIRSSADGGDGRAANPRWTVRPMNVNCPPPACTTAKDLNTLWASPDATLFIRCRPAPTGYWMIELNPCAPGTLFQFSKQACVATRNWSSC
;
A
#
# COMPACT_ATOMS: atom_id res chain seq x y z
N MET A 1 -20.08 -27.99 -46.84
CA MET A 1 -19.16 -29.09 -46.47
C MET A 1 -18.90 -28.88 -45.01
N ASP A 2 -19.79 -29.40 -44.16
CA ASP A 2 -19.86 -29.07 -42.75
C ASP A 2 -20.15 -30.37 -42.01
N ARG A 3 -19.17 -30.81 -41.22
CA ARG A 3 -19.18 -32.10 -40.51
C ARG A 3 -19.72 -31.88 -39.11
N LEU A 4 -20.90 -32.43 -38.84
CA LEU A 4 -21.48 -32.56 -37.50
C LEU A 4 -21.77 -34.04 -37.21
N CYS A 5 -21.71 -34.33 -35.92
CA CYS A 5 -22.21 -35.51 -35.22
C CYS A 5 -21.21 -36.64 -34.92
N ALA A 6 -20.64 -36.50 -33.72
CA ALA A 6 -20.35 -37.51 -32.71
C ALA A 6 -20.75 -38.97 -32.99
N SER A 7 -19.83 -39.88 -32.69
CA SER A 7 -20.04 -41.06 -31.82
C SER A 7 -19.03 -42.15 -32.18
N LYS A 8 -18.10 -42.43 -31.27
CA LYS A 8 -17.68 -43.80 -30.87
C LYS A 8 -16.49 -43.74 -29.92
N LEU A 9 -16.84 -43.74 -28.63
CA LEU A 9 -16.33 -44.61 -27.58
C LEU A 9 -15.07 -45.44 -27.93
N THR A 10 -13.93 -45.06 -27.35
CA THR A 10 -12.76 -45.94 -27.16
C THR A 10 -12.16 -45.56 -25.81
N LEU A 11 -12.66 -46.18 -24.74
CA LEU A 11 -12.02 -47.30 -24.04
C LEU A 11 -10.67 -46.90 -23.40
N PHE A 12 -10.76 -46.43 -22.15
CA PHE A 12 -9.70 -46.50 -21.15
C PHE A 12 -9.17 -47.92 -21.08
N LEU A 13 -7.85 -48.11 -21.16
CA LEU A 13 -7.10 -49.12 -20.42
C LEU A 13 -5.58 -49.02 -20.71
N LEU A 14 -4.80 -49.09 -19.62
CA LEU A 14 -3.34 -49.29 -19.53
C LEU A 14 -2.53 -48.01 -19.81
N VAL A 15 -1.65 -47.52 -18.93
CA VAL A 15 -0.48 -48.20 -18.35
C VAL A 15 -0.08 -47.48 -17.05
N GLY A 16 0.11 -48.23 -15.96
CA GLY A 16 0.81 -47.74 -14.78
C GLY A 16 2.32 -47.84 -14.97
N LEU A 17 3.09 -46.86 -14.48
CA LEU A 17 4.53 -46.97 -14.21
C LEU A 17 4.91 -45.98 -13.10
N SER A 18 5.39 -46.55 -12.00
CA SER A 18 6.18 -45.97 -10.92
C SER A 18 7.26 -45.00 -11.43
N MET A 19 7.50 -43.88 -10.75
CA MET A 19 8.82 -43.23 -10.64
C MET A 19 8.84 -42.22 -9.47
N SER A 20 9.55 -42.62 -8.41
CA SER A 20 10.60 -41.85 -7.72
C SER A 20 10.26 -40.44 -7.19
N GLY A 21 10.21 -40.36 -5.85
CA GLY A 21 10.22 -39.10 -5.12
C GLY A 21 11.41 -38.21 -5.44
N HIS A 22 11.15 -36.91 -5.52
CA HIS A 22 12.14 -35.87 -5.28
C HIS A 22 11.58 -34.95 -4.21
N ALA A 23 12.09 -35.10 -2.99
CA ALA A 23 11.93 -34.10 -1.96
C ALA A 23 12.66 -32.83 -2.43
N ILE A 24 11.92 -31.76 -2.74
CA ILE A 24 12.53 -30.45 -3.00
C ILE A 24 13.05 -29.93 -1.65
N ARG A 25 14.36 -30.05 -1.47
CA ARG A 25 15.12 -29.42 -0.40
C ARG A 25 15.28 -27.94 -0.74
N SER A 26 14.38 -27.09 -0.26
CA SER A 26 14.61 -25.65 -0.26
C SER A 26 15.55 -25.31 0.89
N SER A 27 16.85 -25.42 0.64
CA SER A 27 17.89 -24.82 1.47
C SER A 27 17.98 -23.32 1.16
N ALA A 28 18.11 -22.53 2.22
CA ALA A 28 18.13 -21.08 2.27
C ALA A 28 19.08 -20.41 1.28
N ASP A 29 18.65 -19.28 0.72
CA ASP A 29 19.55 -18.20 0.32
C ASP A 29 19.19 -16.95 1.12
N GLY A 30 20.21 -16.39 1.78
CA GLY A 30 20.13 -15.26 2.69
C GLY A 30 20.25 -13.96 1.92
N GLY A 31 19.20 -13.14 1.96
CA GLY A 31 19.25 -11.73 1.65
C GLY A 31 18.75 -10.95 2.85
N ASP A 32 19.54 -9.98 3.31
CA ASP A 32 19.42 -9.17 4.53
C ASP A 32 18.03 -8.54 4.70
N GLY A 33 17.10 -9.36 5.19
CA GLY A 33 15.84 -8.94 5.73
C GLY A 33 16.11 -8.20 7.02
N ARG A 34 16.17 -6.87 6.94
CA ARG A 34 15.62 -6.04 8.02
C ARG A 34 14.13 -6.32 8.09
N ALA A 35 13.85 -7.46 8.70
CA ALA A 35 12.57 -8.08 8.90
C ALA A 35 11.64 -7.06 9.55
N ALA A 36 10.54 -6.76 8.85
CA ALA A 36 9.34 -6.29 9.48
C ALA A 36 9.00 -7.28 10.60
N ASN A 37 9.24 -6.87 11.85
CA ASN A 37 8.81 -7.61 13.01
C ASN A 37 7.27 -7.70 12.94
N PRO A 38 6.63 -8.88 12.86
CA PRO A 38 5.18 -9.00 12.65
C PRO A 38 4.37 -8.73 13.93
N ARG A 39 4.95 -8.02 14.91
CA ARG A 39 4.35 -7.72 16.22
C ARG A 39 4.20 -6.21 16.43
N TRP A 40 3.45 -5.57 15.54
CA TRP A 40 3.20 -4.11 15.46
C TRP A 40 4.37 -3.34 14.83
N THR A 41 4.34 -3.19 13.50
CA THR A 41 5.06 -2.08 12.86
C THR A 41 4.41 -0.80 13.36
N VAL A 42 5.00 -0.19 14.40
CA VAL A 42 4.57 1.12 14.90
C VAL A 42 4.72 2.11 13.77
N ARG A 43 3.62 2.42 13.10
CA ARG A 43 3.59 3.49 12.09
C ARG A 43 3.63 4.81 12.84
N PRO A 44 4.45 5.77 12.43
CA PRO A 44 4.38 7.13 12.96
C PRO A 44 2.99 7.70 12.66
N MET A 45 2.24 8.03 13.72
CA MET A 45 0.85 8.47 13.60
C MET A 45 0.69 9.94 13.99
N ASN A 46 -0.17 10.65 13.25
CA ASN A 46 -0.60 12.02 13.54
C ASN A 46 -2.07 12.06 14.03
N VAL A 47 -2.53 11.01 14.73
CA VAL A 47 -3.93 10.86 15.17
C VAL A 47 -4.42 11.96 16.12
N ASN A 48 -3.49 12.66 16.79
CA ASN A 48 -3.81 13.75 17.72
C ASN A 48 -3.82 15.13 17.04
N CYS A 49 -3.58 15.20 15.74
CA CYS A 49 -3.52 16.47 15.03
C CYS A 49 -4.93 17.01 14.70
N PRO A 50 -5.06 18.34 14.51
CA PRO A 50 -6.32 18.93 14.10
C PRO A 50 -6.87 18.28 12.82
N PRO A 51 -8.19 18.05 12.74
CA PRO A 51 -8.81 17.49 11.55
C PRO A 51 -8.68 18.47 10.37
N PRO A 52 -8.56 17.96 9.13
CA PRO A 52 -8.45 18.81 7.95
C PRO A 52 -9.72 19.64 7.74
N ALA A 53 -9.53 20.92 7.42
CA ALA A 53 -10.57 21.82 6.98
C ALA A 53 -10.23 22.37 5.59
N CYS A 54 -11.26 22.68 4.78
CA CYS A 54 -11.10 23.29 3.45
C CYS A 54 -12.16 24.37 3.20
N THR A 55 -12.38 25.25 4.19
CA THR A 55 -13.46 26.25 4.16
C THR A 55 -12.95 27.68 4.08
N THR A 56 -11.88 28.01 4.81
CA THR A 56 -11.30 29.36 4.82
C THR A 56 -10.05 29.45 3.96
N ALA A 57 -9.69 30.68 3.54
CA ALA A 57 -8.42 30.90 2.82
C ALA A 57 -7.19 30.42 3.60
N LYS A 58 -7.23 30.46 4.94
CA LYS A 58 -6.16 29.91 5.78
C LYS A 58 -6.07 28.39 5.63
N ASP A 59 -7.21 27.71 5.66
CA ASP A 59 -7.27 26.26 5.55
C ASP A 59 -6.78 25.76 4.20
N LEU A 60 -7.12 26.49 3.13
CA LEU A 60 -6.68 26.19 1.76
C LEU A 60 -5.17 26.29 1.56
N ASN A 61 -4.51 27.14 2.37
CA ASN A 61 -3.06 27.31 2.37
C ASN A 61 -2.35 26.45 3.44
N THR A 62 -3.10 25.60 4.16
CA THR A 62 -2.56 24.73 5.21
C THR A 62 -2.41 23.31 4.67
N LEU A 63 -1.24 22.71 4.92
CA LEU A 63 -1.04 21.26 4.79
C LEU A 63 -1.53 20.60 6.08
N TRP A 64 -2.42 19.62 5.94
CA TRP A 64 -3.04 18.94 7.07
C TRP A 64 -2.42 17.57 7.32
N ALA A 65 -2.43 17.14 8.57
CA ALA A 65 -1.89 15.85 8.96
C ALA A 65 -2.88 14.73 8.60
N SER A 66 -2.42 13.71 7.88
CA SER A 66 -3.14 12.43 7.78
C SER A 66 -2.84 11.57 9.00
N PRO A 67 -3.74 10.68 9.48
CA PRO A 67 -3.44 9.75 10.56
C PRO A 67 -2.13 8.95 10.35
N ASP A 68 -1.81 8.60 9.09
CA ASP A 68 -0.51 8.06 8.70
C ASP A 68 0.45 9.22 8.35
N ALA A 69 1.52 9.40 9.14
CA ALA A 69 2.46 10.50 8.93
C ALA A 69 3.32 10.37 7.66
N THR A 70 3.25 9.24 6.93
CA THR A 70 3.83 9.14 5.58
C THR A 70 3.02 9.91 4.54
N LEU A 71 1.81 10.33 4.90
CA LEU A 71 0.88 11.08 4.05
C LEU A 71 0.58 12.44 4.67
N PHE A 72 0.23 13.38 3.81
CA PHE A 72 -0.33 14.67 4.19
C PHE A 72 -1.53 15.00 3.32
N ILE A 73 -2.33 15.94 3.78
CA ILE A 73 -3.58 16.32 3.15
C ILE A 73 -3.46 17.74 2.59
N ARG A 74 -3.95 17.93 1.37
CA ARG A 74 -4.14 19.24 0.74
C ARG A 74 -5.58 19.42 0.31
N CYS A 75 -6.04 20.66 0.37
CA CYS A 75 -7.31 21.04 -0.24
C CYS A 75 -7.10 21.30 -1.74
N ARG A 76 -7.99 20.77 -2.58
CA ARG A 76 -8.00 21.02 -4.02
C ARG A 76 -9.40 21.41 -4.48
N PRO A 77 -9.54 22.29 -5.49
CA PRO A 77 -10.84 22.59 -6.06
C PRO A 77 -11.36 21.36 -6.82
N ALA A 78 -12.56 20.91 -6.48
CA ALA A 78 -13.27 19.88 -7.21
C ALA A 78 -13.94 20.48 -8.46
N PRO A 79 -14.18 19.68 -9.52
CA PRO A 79 -14.87 20.16 -10.73
C PRO A 79 -16.27 20.74 -10.48
N THR A 80 -16.90 20.35 -9.37
CA THR A 80 -18.22 20.80 -8.94
C THR A 80 -18.22 22.19 -8.30
N GLY A 81 -17.04 22.81 -8.10
CA GLY A 81 -16.89 24.11 -7.43
C GLY A 81 -16.73 24.03 -5.91
N TYR A 82 -16.85 22.84 -5.32
CA TYR A 82 -16.54 22.60 -3.90
C TYR A 82 -15.05 22.28 -3.69
N TRP A 83 -14.61 22.25 -2.44
CA TRP A 83 -13.25 21.80 -2.09
C TRP A 83 -13.24 20.32 -1.72
N MET A 84 -12.22 19.61 -2.19
CA MET A 84 -11.95 18.20 -1.87
C MET A 84 -10.63 18.02 -1.12
N ILE A 85 -10.58 16.97 -0.31
CA ILE A 85 -9.38 16.50 0.38
C ILE A 85 -8.57 15.62 -0.57
N GLU A 86 -7.29 15.93 -0.73
CA GLU A 86 -6.33 15.16 -1.51
C GLU A 86 -5.22 14.64 -0.60
N LEU A 87 -5.04 13.31 -0.56
CA LEU A 87 -3.92 12.66 0.13
C LEU A 87 -2.69 12.66 -0.77
N ASN A 88 -1.57 13.14 -0.23
CA ASN A 88 -0.30 13.25 -0.92
C ASN A 88 0.79 12.52 -0.11
N PRO A 89 1.64 11.71 -0.75
CA PRO A 89 2.74 11.04 -0.06
C PRO A 89 3.92 11.98 0.18
N CYS A 90 4.58 11.79 1.33
CA CYS A 90 5.92 12.31 1.55
C CYS A 90 6.97 11.49 0.78
N ALA A 91 8.15 12.06 0.57
CA ALA A 91 9.27 11.32 -0.01
C ALA A 91 9.72 10.17 0.91
N PRO A 92 10.28 9.07 0.37
CA PRO A 92 10.77 7.96 1.19
C PRO A 92 11.75 8.42 2.29
N GLY A 93 11.57 7.93 3.51
CA GLY A 93 12.39 8.32 4.67
C GLY A 93 12.04 9.68 5.29
N THR A 94 10.93 10.29 4.87
CA THR A 94 10.39 11.52 5.46
C THR A 94 8.97 11.34 5.96
N LEU A 95 8.58 12.15 6.94
CA LEU A 95 7.27 12.13 7.59
C LEU A 95 6.72 13.55 7.68
N PHE A 96 5.42 13.70 7.49
CA PHE A 96 4.76 14.99 7.57
C PHE A 96 4.69 15.49 9.02
N GLN A 97 5.17 16.72 9.24
CA GLN A 97 5.11 17.42 10.51
C GLN A 97 4.26 18.68 10.37
N PHE A 98 3.13 18.73 11.08
CA PHE A 98 2.15 19.80 10.94
C PHE A 98 2.72 21.16 11.37
N SER A 99 3.50 21.22 12.44
CA SER A 99 4.11 22.48 12.93
C SER A 99 5.12 23.09 11.96
N LYS A 100 5.72 22.28 11.08
CA LYS A 100 6.66 22.74 10.05
C LYS A 100 6.02 22.91 8.68
N GLN A 101 4.76 22.47 8.52
CA GLN A 101 4.04 22.46 7.24
C GLN A 101 4.89 21.82 6.12
N ALA A 102 5.59 20.72 6.44
CA ALA A 102 6.53 20.06 5.54
C ALA A 102 6.79 18.60 5.94
N CYS A 103 7.26 17.81 4.97
CA CYS A 103 7.84 16.50 5.24
C CYS A 103 9.28 16.69 5.76
N VAL A 104 9.58 16.11 6.93
CA VAL A 104 10.90 16.17 7.57
C VAL A 104 11.50 14.77 7.68
N ALA A 105 12.83 14.67 7.85
CA ALA A 105 13.48 13.40 8.08
C ALA A 105 12.93 12.72 9.36
N THR A 106 12.77 11.40 9.34
CA THR A 106 12.19 10.62 10.46
C THR A 106 12.84 10.93 11.82
N ARG A 107 14.15 11.24 11.86
CA ARG A 107 14.90 11.58 13.08
C ARG A 107 14.46 12.90 13.74
N ASN A 108 13.93 13.82 12.94
CA ASN A 108 13.54 15.16 13.37
C ASN A 108 12.01 15.32 13.44
N TRP A 109 11.28 14.23 13.20
CA TRP A 109 9.83 14.24 13.16
C TRP A 109 9.25 14.29 14.58
N SER A 110 8.34 15.23 14.77
CA SER A 110 7.35 15.22 15.83
C SER A 110 5.98 15.37 15.18
N SER A 111 4.94 14.83 15.78
CA SER A 111 3.56 14.90 15.30
C SER A 111 3.08 16.35 15.08
N CYS A 112 2.41 16.88 16.09
CA CYS A 112 1.83 18.19 16.26
C CYS A 112 1.85 18.40 17.78
#